data_AF-Q7KE32-F1
#
_entry.id   AF-Q7KE32-F1
#
_cell.length_a   1.000
_cell.length_b   1.000
_cell.length_c   1.000
_cell.angle_alpha   90.00
_cell.angle_beta   90.00
_cell.angle_gamma   90.00
#
_symmetry.space_group_name_H-M   'P 1'
#
loop_
_entity.id
_entity.type
_entity.pdbx_description
1 polymer ?
#
loop_
_entity_poly.entity_id
_entity_poly.type
_entity_poly.pdbx_seq_one_letter_code
_entity_poly.pdbx_strand_id
1 'polypeptide(L)'
;MKVFLLFIFISAIWLQAFCMKSSEKIKACLKRQLGYTITENTKFDAKEDSLQSKCFYHCLLEVKGVIANDAISSEQPRKVLEKKYGITDTDELEKAEEKCHSIKASGKCELGYEILKCYQSITKH
;
A
#
# COMPACT_ATOMS: atom_id res chain seq x y z
N MET A 1 -5.27 -17.75 -34.03
CA MET A 1 -4.84 -18.42 -32.78
C MET A 1 -3.38 -18.16 -32.41
N LYS A 2 -2.40 -18.32 -33.31
CA LYS A 2 -0.96 -18.09 -32.98
C LYS A 2 -0.66 -16.70 -32.41
N VAL A 3 -1.24 -15.64 -33.00
CA VAL A 3 -1.06 -14.25 -32.53
C VAL A 3 -1.65 -14.04 -31.13
N PHE A 4 -2.81 -14.64 -30.83
CA PHE A 4 -3.46 -14.52 -29.52
C PHE A 4 -2.62 -15.16 -28.39
N LEU A 5 -2.00 -16.31 -28.66
CA LEU A 5 -1.08 -16.94 -27.72
C LEU A 5 0.14 -16.05 -27.44
N LEU A 6 0.74 -15.45 -28.47
CA LEU A 6 1.85 -14.50 -28.31
C LEU A 6 1.47 -13.29 -27.43
N PHE A 7 0.27 -12.72 -27.62
CA PHE A 7 -0.21 -11.63 -26.77
C PHE A 7 -0.39 -12.03 -25.30
N ILE A 8 -0.92 -13.24 -25.04
CA ILE A 8 -1.02 -13.76 -23.66
C ILE A 8 0.37 -13.90 -23.05
N PHE A 9 1.33 -14.51 -23.76
CA PHE A 9 2.70 -14.65 -23.24
C PHE A 9 3.35 -13.30 -22.95
N ILE A 10 3.19 -12.31 -23.84
CA ILE A 10 3.71 -10.96 -23.61
C ILE A 10 3.06 -10.36 -22.35
N SER A 11 1.72 -10.38 -22.24
CA SER A 11 1.03 -9.84 -21.06
C SER A 11 1.45 -10.53 -19.75
N ALA A 12 1.68 -11.84 -19.78
CA ALA A 12 2.15 -12.61 -18.62
C ALA A 12 3.58 -12.19 -18.21
N ILE A 13 4.48 -11.98 -19.17
CA ILE A 13 5.84 -11.48 -18.92
C ILE A 13 5.78 -10.08 -18.28
N TRP A 14 4.97 -9.17 -18.83
CA TRP A 14 4.81 -7.82 -18.27
C TRP A 14 4.23 -7.85 -16.85
N LEU A 15 3.23 -8.71 -16.60
CA LEU A 15 2.63 -8.88 -15.27
C LEU A 15 3.63 -9.46 -14.27
N GLN A 16 4.39 -10.49 -14.65
CA GLN A 16 5.44 -11.07 -13.82
C GLN A 16 6.51 -10.03 -13.47
N ALA A 17 6.97 -9.25 -14.46
CA ALA A 17 7.95 -8.19 -14.24
C ALA A 17 7.43 -7.10 -13.28
N PHE A 18 6.17 -6.71 -13.40
CA PHE A 18 5.56 -5.74 -12.50
C PHE A 18 5.43 -6.27 -11.06
N CYS A 19 4.96 -7.51 -10.89
CA CYS A 19 4.88 -8.18 -9.59
C CYS A 19 6.26 -8.29 -8.91
N MET A 20 7.28 -8.74 -9.64
CA MET A 20 8.66 -8.83 -9.13
C MET A 20 9.21 -7.46 -8.74
N LYS A 21 8.93 -6.41 -9.52
CA LYS A 21 9.39 -5.06 -9.19
C LYS A 21 8.76 -4.51 -7.91
N SER A 22 7.49 -4.83 -7.67
CA SER A 22 6.79 -4.42 -6.45
C SER A 22 7.36 -5.09 -5.21
N SER A 23 7.56 -6.42 -5.24
CA SER A 23 8.11 -7.16 -4.10
C SER A 23 9.52 -6.71 -3.73
N GLU A 24 10.38 -6.47 -4.71
CA GLU A 24 11.75 -5.98 -4.46
C GLU A 24 11.76 -4.56 -3.88
N LYS A 25 10.87 -3.68 -4.33
CA LYS A 25 10.71 -2.35 -3.72
C LYS A 25 10.25 -2.43 -2.27
N ILE A 26 9.30 -3.32 -1.95
CA ILE A 26 8.83 -3.53 -0.58
C ILE A 26 9.98 -4.05 0.29
N LYS A 27 10.74 -5.06 -0.18
CA LYS A 27 11.91 -5.57 0.56
C LYS A 27 12.96 -4.51 0.80
N ALA A 28 13.29 -3.69 -0.21
CA ALA A 28 14.24 -2.60 -0.09
C ALA A 28 13.77 -1.53 0.90
N CYS A 29 12.47 -1.20 0.89
CA CYS A 29 11.88 -0.31 1.87
C CYS A 29 11.95 -0.91 3.29
N LEU A 30 11.55 -2.17 3.48
CA LEU A 30 11.61 -2.85 4.76
C LEU A 30 13.04 -2.91 5.31
N LYS A 31 14.03 -3.17 4.46
CA LYS A 31 15.45 -3.14 4.85
C LYS A 31 15.86 -1.76 5.37
N ARG A 32 15.43 -0.67 4.71
CA ARG A 32 15.71 0.70 5.20
C ARG A 32 15.05 0.99 6.54
N GLN A 33 13.80 0.53 6.75
CA GLN A 33 13.03 0.84 7.95
C GLN A 33 13.40 -0.04 9.15
N LEU A 34 13.72 -1.32 8.92
CA LEU A 34 13.99 -2.31 9.96
C LEU A 34 15.48 -2.57 10.19
N GLY A 35 16.34 -2.18 9.25
CA GLY A 35 17.79 -2.41 9.32
C GLY A 35 18.26 -3.81 8.93
N TYR A 36 17.34 -4.71 8.53
CA TYR A 36 17.68 -6.07 8.09
C TYR A 36 16.89 -6.50 6.84
N THR A 37 17.42 -7.46 6.09
CA THR A 37 16.79 -7.98 4.87
C THR A 37 15.75 -9.03 5.21
N ILE A 38 14.54 -8.92 4.64
CA ILE A 38 13.52 -9.96 4.71
C ILE A 38 13.86 -11.08 3.73
N THR A 39 13.95 -12.30 4.25
CA THR A 39 14.15 -13.55 3.52
C THR A 39 12.95 -14.48 3.69
N GLU A 40 12.93 -15.60 2.98
CA GLU A 40 11.91 -16.66 3.14
C GLU A 40 11.83 -17.22 4.57
N ASN A 41 12.94 -17.18 5.32
CA ASN A 41 13.02 -17.66 6.70
C ASN A 41 12.67 -16.57 7.73
N THR A 42 12.37 -15.35 7.28
CA THR A 42 12.02 -14.26 8.18
C THR A 42 10.61 -14.48 8.70
N LYS A 43 10.50 -14.77 10.01
CA LYS A 43 9.21 -14.87 10.69
C LYS A 43 8.64 -13.46 10.91
N PHE A 44 7.54 -13.15 10.23
CA PHE A 44 6.74 -11.97 10.58
C PHE A 44 6.02 -12.21 11.92
N ASP A 45 5.99 -11.18 12.75
CA ASP A 45 5.11 -11.17 13.90
C ASP A 45 3.65 -11.14 13.40
N ALA A 46 2.84 -12.08 13.88
CA ALA A 46 1.45 -12.24 13.48
C ALA A 46 0.56 -11.09 13.98
N LYS A 47 1.07 -10.27 14.92
CA LYS A 47 0.37 -9.07 15.38
C LYS A 47 0.30 -8.02 14.28
N GLU A 48 -0.90 -7.53 14.03
CA GLU A 48 -1.18 -6.49 13.04
C GLU A 48 -0.44 -5.18 13.35
N ASP A 49 -0.22 -4.89 14.63
CA ASP A 49 0.44 -3.69 15.15
C ASP A 49 1.93 -3.90 15.48
N SER A 50 2.51 -5.05 15.14
CA SER A 50 3.95 -5.27 15.28
C SER A 50 4.74 -4.28 14.43
N LEU A 51 5.97 -3.98 14.84
CA LEU A 51 6.85 -3.08 14.09
C LEU A 51 7.00 -3.52 12.64
N GLN A 52 7.16 -4.82 12.39
CA GLN A 52 7.27 -5.38 11.04
C GLN A 52 6.01 -5.14 10.22
N SER A 53 4.82 -5.38 10.78
CA SER A 53 3.54 -5.15 10.11
C SER A 53 3.32 -3.68 9.80
N LYS A 54 3.58 -2.78 10.78
CA LYS A 54 3.51 -1.33 10.59
C LYS A 54 4.43 -0.85 9.47
N CYS A 55 5.68 -1.29 9.47
CA CYS A 55 6.63 -0.97 8.40
C CYS A 55 6.22 -1.56 7.05
N PHE A 56 5.65 -2.77 7.02
CA PHE A 56 5.12 -3.36 5.79
C PHE A 56 4.02 -2.50 5.17
N TYR A 57 3.07 -2.02 5.98
CA TYR A 57 2.01 -1.15 5.48
C TYR A 57 2.54 0.18 4.98
N HIS A 58 3.46 0.83 5.70
CA HIS A 58 4.14 2.02 5.18
C HIS A 58 4.82 1.76 3.83
N CYS A 59 5.60 0.69 3.72
CA CYS A 59 6.29 0.34 2.47
C CYS A 59 5.33 0.02 1.33
N LEU A 60 4.21 -0.64 1.62
CA LEU A 60 3.17 -0.92 0.64
C LEU A 60 2.53 0.39 0.12
N LEU A 61 2.29 1.36 1.01
CA LEU A 61 1.74 2.67 0.67
C LEU A 61 2.74 3.51 -0.13
N GLU A 62 4.05 3.46 0.17
CA GLU A 62 5.09 4.07 -0.67
C GLU A 62 5.10 3.47 -2.09
N VAL A 63 5.06 2.13 -2.20
CA VAL A 63 5.10 1.46 -3.51
C VAL A 63 3.85 1.74 -4.35
N LYS A 64 2.70 1.92 -3.70
CA LYS A 64 1.45 2.34 -4.35
C LYS A 64 1.41 3.84 -4.67
N GLY A 65 2.34 4.65 -4.14
CA GLY A 65 2.31 6.10 -4.32
C GLY A 65 1.26 6.82 -3.46
N VAL A 66 0.77 6.17 -2.40
CA VAL A 66 -0.10 6.81 -1.39
C VAL A 66 0.72 7.72 -0.49
N ILE A 67 1.94 7.31 -0.15
CA ILE A 67 2.87 8.12 0.66
C ILE A 67 4.11 8.40 -0.18
N ALA A 68 4.51 9.67 -0.26
CA ALA A 68 5.78 10.09 -0.84
C ALA A 68 6.33 11.27 -0.05
N ASN A 69 7.57 11.15 0.44
CA ASN A 69 8.21 12.20 1.26
C ASN A 69 7.33 12.69 2.42
N ASP A 70 6.68 11.74 3.11
CA ASP A 70 5.76 12.00 4.23
C ASP A 70 4.48 12.78 3.86
N ALA A 71 4.27 13.10 2.58
CA ALA A 71 3.01 13.62 2.05
C ALA A 71 2.11 12.47 1.60
N ILE A 72 0.80 12.64 1.78
CA ILE A 72 -0.22 11.63 1.47
C ILE A 72 -0.99 12.07 0.22
N SER A 73 -1.02 11.19 -0.79
CA SER A 73 -1.75 11.40 -2.03
C SER A 73 -3.16 10.82 -1.94
N SER A 74 -4.15 11.63 -2.35
CA SER A 74 -5.56 11.25 -2.43
C SER A 74 -5.87 10.25 -3.55
N GLU A 75 -5.04 10.16 -4.60
CA GLU A 75 -5.41 9.48 -5.84
C GLU A 75 -5.74 8.00 -5.64
N GLN A 76 -4.87 7.27 -4.93
CA GLN A 76 -5.02 5.83 -4.73
C GLN A 76 -6.07 5.49 -3.67
N PRO A 77 -6.15 6.19 -2.52
CA PRO A 77 -7.25 6.01 -1.59
C PRO A 77 -8.63 6.27 -2.22
N ARG A 78 -8.83 7.37 -2.96
CA ARG A 78 -10.11 7.63 -3.68
C ARG A 78 -10.46 6.48 -4.60
N LYS A 79 -9.52 6.05 -5.46
CA LYS A 79 -9.73 4.92 -6.37
C LYS A 79 -10.18 3.65 -5.65
N VAL A 80 -9.66 3.38 -4.45
CA VAL A 80 -10.08 2.24 -3.64
C VAL A 80 -11.47 2.45 -3.05
N LEU A 81 -11.75 3.61 -2.46
CA LEU A 81 -13.07 3.95 -1.90
C LEU A 81 -14.17 3.86 -2.97
N GLU A 82 -13.94 4.44 -4.14
CA GLU A 82 -14.88 4.42 -5.28
C GLU A 82 -15.05 2.99 -5.83
N LYS A 83 -13.96 2.34 -6.26
CA LYS A 83 -14.07 1.09 -7.03
C LYS A 83 -14.37 -0.14 -6.19
N LYS A 84 -13.87 -0.16 -4.95
CA LYS A 84 -14.02 -1.34 -4.08
C LYS A 84 -15.19 -1.19 -3.12
N TYR A 85 -15.47 0.02 -2.65
CA TYR A 85 -16.48 0.27 -1.63
C TYR A 85 -17.68 1.08 -2.14
N GLY A 86 -17.66 1.55 -3.39
CA GLY A 86 -18.80 2.24 -4.01
C GLY A 86 -19.04 3.64 -3.47
N ILE A 87 -18.08 4.22 -2.74
CA ILE A 87 -18.20 5.57 -2.18
C ILE A 87 -17.89 6.56 -3.31
N THR A 88 -18.93 7.16 -3.88
CA THR A 88 -18.81 8.15 -4.98
C THR A 88 -19.30 9.54 -4.59
N ASP A 89 -19.84 9.70 -3.38
CA ASP A 89 -20.21 11.00 -2.85
C ASP A 89 -18.94 11.83 -2.58
N THR A 90 -18.88 13.02 -3.18
CA THR A 90 -17.67 13.86 -3.13
C THR A 90 -17.40 14.37 -1.72
N ASP A 91 -18.44 14.72 -0.96
CA ASP A 91 -18.29 15.22 0.40
C ASP A 91 -17.78 14.10 1.33
N GLU A 92 -18.24 12.86 1.15
CA GLU A 92 -17.73 11.70 1.89
C GLU A 92 -16.26 11.42 1.59
N LEU A 93 -15.85 11.49 0.31
CA LEU A 93 -14.46 11.30 -0.10
C LEU A 93 -13.54 12.39 0.47
N GLU A 94 -13.97 13.66 0.44
CA GLU A 94 -13.21 14.77 1.00
C GLU A 94 -13.09 14.67 2.52
N LYS A 95 -14.17 14.35 3.24
CA LYS A 95 -14.12 14.10 4.69
C LYS A 95 -13.17 12.97 5.06
N ALA A 96 -13.16 11.89 4.27
CA ALA A 96 -12.24 10.78 4.46
C ALA A 96 -10.78 11.23 4.34
N GLU A 97 -10.47 12.08 3.36
CA GLU A 97 -9.14 12.62 3.15
C GLU A 97 -8.71 13.59 4.22
N GLU A 98 -9.54 14.57 4.56
CA GLU A 98 -9.24 15.51 5.64
C GLU A 98 -8.94 14.77 6.94
N LYS A 99 -9.75 13.76 7.27
CA LYS A 99 -9.54 12.91 8.43
C LYS A 99 -8.21 12.17 8.35
N CYS A 100 -7.98 11.39 7.30
CA CYS A 100 -6.81 10.51 7.25
C CYS A 100 -5.50 11.26 6.98
N HIS A 101 -5.53 12.34 6.20
CA HIS A 101 -4.34 13.11 5.86
C HIS A 101 -3.87 14.01 7.01
N SER A 102 -4.72 14.27 8.00
CA SER A 102 -4.35 15.04 9.21
C SER A 102 -3.52 14.24 10.22
N ILE A 103 -3.36 12.92 10.02
CA ILE A 103 -2.66 12.05 10.96
C ILE A 103 -1.20 12.45 11.10
N LYS A 104 -0.78 12.66 12.35
CA LYS A 104 0.64 12.80 12.74
C LYS A 104 1.06 11.54 13.48
N ALA A 105 2.22 11.00 13.13
CA ALA A 105 2.76 9.80 13.74
C ALA A 105 4.22 9.99 14.17
N SER A 106 4.68 9.17 15.10
CA SER A 106 6.05 9.23 15.67
C SER A 106 7.14 8.79 14.69
N GLY A 107 6.77 8.17 13.56
CA GLY A 107 7.70 7.72 12.54
C GLY A 107 6.99 7.14 11.33
N LYS A 108 7.78 6.78 10.32
CA LYS A 108 7.28 6.33 9.00
C LYS A 108 6.42 5.07 9.07
N CYS A 109 6.88 4.05 9.79
CA CYS A 109 6.13 2.81 9.97
C CYS A 109 4.78 3.06 10.67
N GLU A 110 4.78 3.90 11.71
CA GLU A 110 3.56 4.28 12.41
C GLU A 110 2.60 5.06 11.50
N LEU A 111 3.13 6.03 10.73
CA LEU A 111 2.34 6.78 9.75
C LEU A 111 1.63 5.85 8.77
N GLY A 112 2.37 4.92 8.16
CA GLY A 112 1.78 4.00 7.20
C GLY A 112 0.69 3.10 7.79
N TYR A 113 0.87 2.68 9.05
CA TYR A 113 -0.14 1.91 9.77
C TYR A 113 -1.40 2.73 10.02
N GLU A 114 -1.26 3.91 10.63
CA GLU A 114 -2.40 4.76 10.99
C GLU A 114 -3.20 5.23 9.75
N ILE A 115 -2.52 5.54 8.65
CA ILE A 115 -3.19 5.88 7.38
C ILE A 115 -4.02 4.69 6.88
N LEU A 116 -3.46 3.48 6.91
CA LEU A 116 -4.20 2.29 6.50
C LEU A 116 -5.42 2.06 7.42
N LYS A 117 -5.24 2.14 8.75
CA LYS A 117 -6.34 1.94 9.71
C LYS A 117 -7.42 3.00 9.55
N CYS A 118 -7.05 4.25 9.26
CA CYS A 118 -7.99 5.33 9.04
C CYS A 118 -8.89 5.04 7.83
N TYR A 119 -8.32 4.71 6.67
CA TYR A 119 -9.12 4.37 5.49
C TYR A 119 -9.94 3.09 5.68
N GLN A 120 -9.40 2.08 6.37
CA GLN A 120 -10.18 0.91 6.74
C GLN A 120 -11.39 1.27 7.61
N SER A 121 -11.24 2.20 8.57
CA SER A 121 -12.33 2.62 9.46
C SER A 121 -13.50 3.25 8.73
N ILE A 122 -13.24 3.93 7.60
CA ILE A 122 -14.27 4.54 6.74
C ILE A 122 -15.09 3.45 6.04
N THR A 123 -14.46 2.33 5.71
CA THR A 123 -15.08 1.24 4.93
C THR A 123 -15.70 0.13 5.77
N LYS A 124 -15.58 0.21 7.10
CA LYS A 124 -16.21 -0.74 8.02
C LYS A 124 -17.68 -0.36 8.18
N HIS A 125 -18.53 -0.99 7.37
CA HIS A 125 -19.97 -1.10 7.62
C HIS A 125 -20.26 -2.44 8.31
#